data_AF-R7U1S1-F1
#
_entry.id   AF-R7U1S1-F1
#
_cell.length_a   1.000
_cell.length_b   1.000
_cell.length_c   1.000
_cell.angle_alpha   90.00
_cell.angle_beta   90.00
_cell.angle_gamma   90.00
#
_symmetry.space_group_name_H-M   'P 1'
#
loop_
_entity.id
_entity.type
_entity.pdbx_description
1 polymer ?
#
loop_
_entity_poly.entity_id
_entity_poly.type
_entity_poly.pdbx_seq_one_letter_code
_entity_poly.pdbx_strand_id
1 'polypeptide(L)'
;MASLYSVSVSLLFLISSVFADFTEGTKRNKVVYCGACLALAQELEWYIGTTSDKQTIDTGGFRLDSKGNIVTKKVPLKRSDIHLNEVFEYICRRMSTYNEVLNPDTGAINYIPSESRDGHKISTKGVKVSADVGNSLEFACDSLLEEYEDSLIAMFRAAKENIEIGEKLCVDMAGLCSMQQYSEQRSAIEDLNLAKDGSLAKKLADGIADMPDMYSREAIEKLIKEYDAEVKTPKPVPEDDVGEAWEWEYGVPPPPTDHDEL
;
A
#
# COMPACT_ATOMS: atom_id res chain seq x y z
N MET A 1 38.37 -6.08 -54.68
CA MET A 1 37.49 -6.92 -53.84
C MET A 1 37.81 -6.75 -52.34
N ALA A 2 39.05 -6.95 -51.87
CA ALA A 2 39.40 -6.85 -50.45
C ALA A 2 39.06 -5.50 -49.75
N SER A 3 39.17 -4.37 -50.46
CA SER A 3 38.86 -3.04 -49.89
C SER A 3 37.37 -2.84 -49.61
N LEU A 4 36.49 -3.40 -50.45
CA LEU A 4 35.04 -3.32 -50.25
C LEU A 4 34.59 -4.14 -49.03
N TYR A 5 35.18 -5.32 -48.83
CA TYR A 5 34.94 -6.13 -47.63
C TYR A 5 35.39 -5.43 -46.35
N SER A 6 36.55 -4.75 -46.39
CA SER A 6 37.02 -4.00 -45.22
C SER A 6 36.08 -2.87 -44.83
N VAL A 7 35.51 -2.15 -45.79
CA VAL A 7 34.56 -1.05 -45.51
C VAL A 7 33.23 -1.60 -44.98
N SER A 8 32.73 -2.71 -45.53
CA SER A 8 31.50 -3.36 -45.04
C SER A 8 31.64 -3.89 -43.61
N VAL A 9 32.79 -4.48 -43.25
CA VAL A 9 33.05 -4.96 -41.88
C VAL A 9 33.11 -3.81 -40.90
N SER A 10 33.80 -2.71 -41.25
CA SER A 10 33.85 -1.51 -40.40
C SER A 10 32.48 -0.87 -40.22
N LEU A 11 31.65 -0.81 -41.28
CA LEU A 11 30.30 -0.28 -41.20
C LEU A 11 29.39 -1.14 -40.32
N LEU A 12 29.48 -2.47 -40.42
CA LEU A 12 28.73 -3.40 -39.56
C LEU A 12 29.15 -3.29 -38.09
N PHE A 13 30.45 -3.12 -37.81
CA PHE A 13 30.94 -2.90 -36.45
C PHE A 13 30.40 -1.60 -35.85
N LEU A 14 30.43 -0.50 -36.63
CA LEU A 14 29.89 0.79 -36.20
C LEU A 14 28.38 0.75 -35.97
N ILE A 15 27.64 0.02 -36.81
CA ILE A 15 26.21 -0.19 -36.63
C ILE A 15 25.93 -1.01 -35.36
N SER A 16 26.72 -2.06 -35.07
CA SER A 16 26.57 -2.86 -33.85
C SER A 16 26.82 -2.07 -32.56
N SER A 17 27.77 -1.13 -32.56
CA SER A 17 28.04 -0.27 -31.41
C SER A 17 26.91 0.73 -31.14
N VAL A 18 26.20 1.19 -32.18
CA VAL A 18 25.05 2.11 -32.03
C VAL A 18 23.81 1.38 -31.48
N PHE A 19 23.66 0.08 -31.75
CA PHE A 19 22.55 -0.73 -31.20
C PHE A 19 22.78 -1.21 -29.77
N ALA A 20 24.02 -1.16 -29.24
CA ALA A 20 24.30 -1.57 -27.86
C ALA A 20 23.78 -0.57 -26.81
N ASP A 21 23.60 0.70 -27.20
CA ASP A 21 23.17 1.77 -26.29
C ASP A 21 21.63 1.91 -26.22
N PHE A 22 20.86 1.17 -27.03
CA PHE A 22 19.37 1.24 -27.03
C PHE A 22 18.71 0.26 -26.04
N THR A 23 19.41 -0.11 -24.97
CA THR A 23 18.84 -0.88 -23.86
C THR A 23 18.86 -0.10 -22.55
N GLU A 24 18.66 1.21 -22.61
CA GLU A 24 18.15 1.93 -21.44
C GLU A 24 16.63 1.79 -21.43
N GLY A 25 16.15 0.65 -20.94
CA GLY A 25 14.84 0.62 -20.31
C GLY A 25 14.83 1.75 -19.29
N THR A 26 13.88 2.68 -19.42
CA THR A 26 13.70 3.83 -18.52
C THR A 26 13.90 3.36 -17.09
N LYS A 27 15.02 3.77 -16.45
CA LYS A 27 15.33 3.34 -15.07
C LYS A 27 14.13 3.72 -14.19
N ARG A 28 13.36 2.71 -13.76
CA ARG A 28 12.20 2.88 -12.87
C ARG A 28 12.62 3.78 -11.72
N ASN A 29 11.85 4.81 -11.40
CA ASN A 29 12.13 5.64 -10.24
C ASN A 29 11.95 4.78 -8.99
N LYS A 30 13.07 4.31 -8.43
CA LYS A 30 13.07 3.33 -7.33
C LYS A 30 12.32 3.83 -6.10
N VAL A 31 12.29 5.16 -5.85
CA VAL A 31 11.56 5.76 -4.73
C VAL A 31 10.05 5.60 -4.93
N VAL A 32 9.55 5.95 -6.11
CA VAL A 32 8.11 5.85 -6.46
C VAL A 32 7.67 4.38 -6.45
N TYR A 33 8.45 3.48 -7.06
CA TYR A 33 8.10 2.06 -7.12
C TYR A 33 8.16 1.37 -5.76
N CYS A 34 9.14 1.71 -4.92
CA CYS A 34 9.18 1.22 -3.54
C CYS A 34 7.95 1.72 -2.76
N GLY A 35 7.64 3.01 -2.87
CA GLY A 35 6.46 3.62 -2.25
C GLY A 35 5.14 2.97 -2.67
N ALA A 36 4.93 2.79 -3.97
CA ALA A 36 3.76 2.12 -4.52
C ALA A 36 3.67 0.66 -4.04
N CYS A 37 4.78 -0.09 -4.08
CA CYS A 37 4.78 -1.49 -3.62
C CYS A 37 4.39 -1.60 -2.14
N LEU A 38 4.99 -0.75 -1.31
CA LEU A 38 4.71 -0.72 0.12
C LEU A 38 3.27 -0.31 0.43
N ALA A 39 2.72 0.67 -0.29
CA ALA A 39 1.31 1.05 -0.18
C ALA A 39 0.37 -0.08 -0.62
N LEU A 40 0.69 -0.77 -1.73
CA LEU A 40 -0.06 -1.94 -2.20
C LEU A 40 -0.08 -3.02 -1.12
N ALA A 41 1.09 -3.38 -0.59
CA ALA A 41 1.21 -4.38 0.46
C ALA A 41 0.40 -4.01 1.70
N GLN A 42 0.43 -2.75 2.14
CA GLN A 42 -0.33 -2.28 3.30
C GLN A 42 -1.84 -2.38 3.08
N GLU A 43 -2.34 -2.00 1.90
CA GLU A 43 -3.78 -2.09 1.58
C GLU A 43 -4.23 -3.55 1.47
N LEU A 44 -3.38 -4.43 0.94
CA LEU A 44 -3.64 -5.87 0.87
C LEU A 44 -3.66 -6.54 2.24
N GLU A 45 -2.70 -6.22 3.11
CA GLU A 45 -2.66 -6.70 4.49
C GLU A 45 -3.90 -6.25 5.27
N TRP A 46 -4.32 -5.00 5.11
CA TRP A 46 -5.56 -4.49 5.70
C TRP A 46 -6.80 -5.21 5.17
N TYR A 47 -6.87 -5.43 3.85
CA TYR A 47 -7.97 -6.15 3.22
C TYR A 47 -8.07 -7.59 3.75
N ILE A 48 -6.95 -8.31 3.89
CA ILE A 48 -6.93 -9.65 4.49
C ILE A 48 -7.40 -9.60 5.96
N GLY A 49 -6.92 -8.61 6.72
CA GLY A 49 -7.21 -8.48 8.15
C GLY A 49 -8.67 -8.17 8.44
N THR A 50 -9.36 -7.48 7.53
CA THR A 50 -10.77 -7.08 7.70
C THR A 50 -11.76 -8.00 7.00
N THR A 51 -11.33 -8.80 6.02
CA THR A 51 -12.24 -9.68 5.27
C THR A 51 -12.44 -11.04 5.94
N SER A 52 -13.70 -11.39 6.23
CA SER A 52 -14.07 -12.66 6.88
C SER A 52 -13.87 -13.89 5.98
N ASP A 53 -13.33 -14.97 6.55
CA ASP A 53 -13.20 -16.31 5.92
C ASP A 53 -14.55 -16.98 5.62
N LYS A 54 -15.63 -16.50 6.23
CA LYS A 54 -16.96 -17.10 6.12
C LYS A 54 -17.63 -16.81 4.76
N GLN A 55 -17.24 -15.71 4.10
CA GLN A 55 -17.76 -15.39 2.77
C GLN A 55 -17.08 -16.29 1.74
N THR A 56 -17.88 -16.99 0.92
CA THR A 56 -17.38 -17.90 -0.12
C THR A 56 -17.96 -17.52 -1.47
N ILE A 57 -17.16 -17.68 -2.52
CA ILE A 57 -17.58 -17.51 -3.91
C ILE A 57 -17.57 -18.85 -4.63
N ASP A 58 -18.56 -19.07 -5.48
CA ASP A 58 -18.61 -20.22 -6.38
C ASP A 58 -17.65 -19.99 -7.55
N THR A 59 -16.50 -20.65 -7.50
CA THR A 59 -15.63 -20.76 -8.68
C THR A 59 -16.27 -21.81 -9.60
N GLY A 60 -16.91 -21.33 -10.66
CA GLY A 60 -17.73 -22.14 -11.57
C GLY A 60 -17.03 -23.43 -12.00
N GLY A 61 -17.76 -24.53 -12.00
CA GLY A 61 -17.24 -25.81 -12.46
C GLY A 61 -17.96 -26.27 -13.72
N PHE A 62 -17.21 -26.41 -14.81
CA PHE A 62 -17.73 -26.96 -16.07
C PHE A 62 -18.02 -28.47 -16.02
N ARG A 63 -17.84 -29.10 -14.85
CA ARG A 63 -17.99 -30.54 -14.68
C ARG A 63 -19.40 -30.86 -14.21
N LEU A 64 -20.09 -31.67 -15.01
CA LEU A 64 -21.35 -32.27 -14.60
C LEU A 64 -21.06 -33.49 -13.71
N ASP A 65 -21.82 -33.64 -12.63
CA ASP A 65 -21.85 -34.89 -11.88
C ASP A 65 -22.56 -36.00 -12.69
N SER A 66 -22.54 -37.24 -12.19
CA SER A 66 -23.23 -38.37 -12.83
C SER A 66 -24.76 -38.21 -12.93
N LYS A 67 -25.34 -37.16 -12.34
CA LYS A 67 -26.76 -36.81 -12.35
C LYS A 67 -27.07 -35.60 -13.24
N GLY A 68 -26.07 -35.02 -13.91
CA GLY A 68 -26.23 -33.87 -14.79
C GLY A 68 -26.27 -32.51 -14.06
N ASN A 69 -25.87 -32.44 -12.80
CA ASN A 69 -25.76 -31.17 -12.07
C ASN A 69 -24.36 -30.56 -12.26
N ILE A 70 -24.29 -29.24 -12.37
CA ILE A 70 -23.05 -28.47 -12.42
C ILE A 70 -22.38 -28.53 -11.03
N VAL A 71 -21.17 -29.08 -10.94
CA VAL A 71 -20.40 -29.15 -9.69
C VAL A 71 -19.58 -27.87 -9.54
N THR A 72 -20.01 -26.94 -8.69
CA THR A 72 -19.21 -25.74 -8.36
C THR A 72 -18.24 -26.04 -7.21
N LYS A 73 -17.08 -25.38 -7.24
CA LYS A 73 -16.14 -25.39 -6.11
C LYS A 73 -16.29 -24.09 -5.34
N LYS A 74 -16.60 -24.18 -4.06
CA LYS A 74 -16.61 -23.03 -3.16
C LYS A 74 -15.20 -22.76 -2.63
N VAL A 75 -14.76 -21.51 -2.76
CA VAL A 75 -13.51 -21.03 -2.15
C VAL A 75 -13.81 -19.79 -1.30
N PRO A 76 -13.06 -19.53 -0.22
CA PRO A 76 -13.18 -18.29 0.52
C PRO A 76 -12.99 -17.08 -0.40
N LEU A 77 -13.83 -16.05 -0.26
CA LEU A 77 -13.83 -14.85 -1.09
C LEU A 77 -12.45 -14.18 -1.10
N LYS A 78 -11.86 -14.01 0.09
CA LYS A 78 -10.51 -13.46 0.31
C LYS A 78 -9.36 -14.27 -0.32
N ARG A 79 -9.65 -15.44 -0.90
CA ARG A 79 -8.67 -16.33 -1.57
C ARG A 79 -9.09 -16.69 -2.99
N SER A 80 -10.14 -16.07 -3.53
CA SER A 80 -10.58 -16.28 -4.90
C SER A 80 -9.79 -15.38 -5.83
N ASP A 81 -9.06 -15.97 -6.77
CA ASP A 81 -8.28 -15.24 -7.79
C ASP A 81 -9.10 -14.13 -8.46
N ILE A 82 -10.34 -14.45 -8.87
CA ILE A 82 -11.24 -13.49 -9.54
C ILE A 82 -11.46 -12.26 -8.67
N HIS A 83 -11.68 -12.47 -7.37
CA HIS A 83 -11.95 -11.37 -6.45
C HIS A 83 -10.68 -10.63 -6.05
N LEU A 84 -9.55 -11.34 -5.92
CA LEU A 84 -8.26 -10.71 -5.65
C LEU A 84 -7.87 -9.74 -6.78
N ASN A 85 -8.14 -10.08 -8.03
CA ASN A 85 -7.85 -9.19 -9.16
C ASN A 85 -8.68 -7.89 -9.10
N GLU A 86 -9.96 -7.97 -8.72
CA GLU A 86 -10.79 -6.78 -8.49
C GLU A 86 -10.23 -5.90 -7.36
N VAL A 87 -9.76 -6.52 -6.27
CA VAL A 87 -9.15 -5.83 -5.13
C VAL A 87 -7.84 -5.16 -5.55
N PHE A 88 -7.02 -5.83 -6.35
CA PHE A 88 -5.76 -5.30 -6.85
C PHE A 88 -5.97 -4.05 -7.70
N GLU A 89 -6.87 -4.11 -8.70
CA GLU A 89 -7.23 -2.97 -9.54
C GLU A 89 -7.83 -1.81 -8.74
N TYR A 90 -8.64 -2.10 -7.72
CA TYR A 90 -9.19 -1.07 -6.84
C TYR A 90 -8.09 -0.34 -6.06
N ILE A 91 -7.13 -1.09 -5.49
CA ILE A 91 -6.03 -0.51 -4.71
C ILE A 91 -5.15 0.37 -5.61
N CYS A 92 -4.77 -0.08 -6.80
CA CYS A 92 -3.95 0.71 -7.71
C CYS A 92 -4.65 1.99 -8.16
N ARG A 93 -5.93 1.94 -8.51
CA ARG A 93 -6.71 3.15 -8.81
C ARG A 93 -6.76 4.14 -7.65
N ARG A 94 -6.86 3.64 -6.41
CA ARG A 94 -6.86 4.48 -5.21
C ARG A 94 -5.51 5.18 -4.99
N MET A 95 -4.40 4.66 -5.54
CA MET A 95 -3.09 5.33 -5.47
C MET A 95 -3.02 6.67 -6.18
N SER A 96 -3.93 6.94 -7.13
CA SER A 96 -4.09 8.28 -7.73
C SER A 96 -4.36 9.39 -6.71
N THR A 97 -4.91 9.02 -5.54
CA THR A 97 -5.23 9.94 -4.44
C THR A 97 -4.12 10.06 -3.40
N TYR A 98 -2.99 9.38 -3.60
CA TYR A 98 -1.88 9.42 -2.65
C TYR A 98 -1.03 10.67 -2.85
N ASN A 99 -0.46 11.15 -1.74
CA ASN A 99 0.39 12.32 -1.71
C ASN A 99 1.77 12.00 -1.19
N GLU A 100 2.75 12.78 -1.66
CA GLU A 100 4.13 12.72 -1.21
C GLU A 100 4.29 13.49 0.11
N VAL A 101 4.90 12.86 1.09
CA VAL A 101 5.22 13.44 2.40
C VAL A 101 6.69 13.22 2.72
N LEU A 102 7.37 14.31 3.05
CA LEU A 102 8.74 14.26 3.53
C LEU A 102 8.75 13.99 5.03
N ASN A 103 9.40 12.92 5.46
CA ASN A 103 9.70 12.71 6.86
C ASN A 103 10.74 13.77 7.30
N PRO A 104 10.41 14.65 8.27
CA PRO A 104 11.32 15.72 8.69
C PRO A 104 12.57 15.22 9.43
N ASP A 105 12.49 14.06 10.08
CA ASP A 105 13.58 13.50 10.90
C ASP A 105 14.58 12.71 10.04
N THR A 106 14.07 11.92 9.08
CA THR A 106 14.90 11.05 8.24
C THR A 106 15.18 11.61 6.85
N GLY A 107 14.40 12.61 6.40
CA GLY A 107 14.41 13.08 5.01
C GLY A 107 13.85 12.06 4.01
N ALA A 108 13.28 10.95 4.47
CA ALA A 108 12.69 9.94 3.61
C ALA A 108 11.39 10.45 2.98
N ILE A 109 11.15 10.05 1.73
CA ILE A 109 9.89 10.30 1.03
C ILE A 109 8.94 9.14 1.31
N ASN A 110 7.77 9.45 1.84
CA ASN A 110 6.67 8.52 2.08
C ASN A 110 5.45 8.92 1.26
N TYR A 111 4.55 7.97 1.03
CA TYR A 111 3.29 8.20 0.33
C TYR A 111 2.13 7.85 1.24
N ILE A 112 1.17 8.76 1.36
CA ILE A 112 -0.02 8.56 2.19
C ILE A 112 -1.28 8.89 1.39
N PRO A 113 -2.41 8.19 1.63
CA PRO A 113 -3.65 8.52 0.96
C PRO A 113 -4.18 9.89 1.44
N SER A 114 -4.86 10.62 0.55
CA SER A 114 -5.58 11.86 0.91
C SER A 114 -6.73 11.59 1.89
N GLU A 115 -7.27 10.38 1.87
CA GLU A 115 -8.43 9.97 2.65
C GLU A 115 -8.19 8.61 3.31
N SER A 116 -8.60 8.50 4.56
CA SER A 116 -8.63 7.23 5.27
C SER A 116 -9.57 6.23 4.58
N ARG A 117 -9.47 4.96 4.99
CA ARG A 117 -10.32 3.89 4.47
C ARG A 117 -11.82 4.12 4.77
N ASP A 118 -12.10 4.92 5.80
CA ASP A 118 -13.44 5.29 6.23
C ASP A 118 -13.93 6.63 5.64
N GLY A 119 -13.18 7.20 4.68
CA GLY A 119 -13.55 8.44 3.98
C GLY A 119 -13.19 9.75 4.69
N HIS A 120 -12.58 9.69 5.88
CA HIS A 120 -12.09 10.91 6.55
C HIS A 120 -10.82 11.43 5.87
N LYS A 121 -10.79 12.74 5.53
CA LYS A 121 -9.60 13.41 4.99
C LYS A 121 -8.44 13.36 5.99
N ILE A 122 -7.26 13.02 5.49
CA ILE A 122 -6.03 12.97 6.30
C ILE A 122 -5.32 14.31 6.15
N SER A 123 -5.40 15.15 7.19
CA SER A 123 -4.64 16.41 7.22
C SER A 123 -3.19 16.14 7.61
N THR A 124 -2.26 16.53 6.74
CA THR A 124 -0.83 16.41 7.02
C THR A 124 -0.13 17.72 6.65
N LYS A 125 0.63 18.28 7.60
CA LYS A 125 1.48 19.45 7.35
C LYS A 125 2.70 18.98 6.53
N GLY A 126 3.06 19.70 5.47
CA GLY A 126 4.21 19.34 4.63
C GLY A 126 3.92 18.36 3.50
N VAL A 127 2.64 18.17 3.15
CA VAL A 127 2.23 17.36 2.00
C VAL A 127 2.46 18.11 0.71
N LYS A 128 3.09 17.46 -0.25
CA LYS A 128 3.08 17.90 -1.64
C LYS A 128 1.93 17.21 -2.35
N VAL A 129 0.82 17.92 -2.50
CA VAL A 129 -0.34 17.48 -3.28
C VAL A 129 -0.03 17.75 -4.75
N SER A 130 0.11 16.68 -5.54
CA SER A 130 0.40 16.77 -6.98
C SER A 130 -0.26 15.60 -7.69
N ALA A 131 -1.09 15.89 -8.69
CA ALA A 131 -1.70 14.87 -9.54
C ALA A 131 -0.65 13.99 -10.23
N ASP A 132 0.51 14.54 -10.56
CA ASP A 132 1.61 13.80 -11.18
C ASP A 132 2.16 12.71 -10.25
N VAL A 133 2.19 12.97 -8.93
CA VAL A 133 2.61 11.98 -7.93
C VAL A 133 1.59 10.84 -7.88
N GLY A 134 0.31 11.16 -7.74
CA GLY A 134 -0.76 10.15 -7.72
C GLY A 134 -0.75 9.27 -8.97
N ASN A 135 -0.71 9.89 -10.16
CA ASN A 135 -0.65 9.17 -11.43
C ASN A 135 0.62 8.30 -11.55
N SER A 136 1.76 8.78 -11.03
CA SER A 136 3.01 8.00 -11.03
C SER A 136 2.92 6.79 -10.11
N LEU A 137 2.21 6.90 -8.98
CA LEU A 137 2.00 5.79 -8.05
C LEU A 137 1.00 4.78 -8.60
N GLU A 138 -0.11 5.23 -9.19
CA GLU A 138 -1.07 4.36 -9.89
C GLU A 138 -0.36 3.56 -10.99
N PHE A 139 0.38 4.24 -11.88
CA PHE A 139 1.14 3.57 -12.93
C PHE A 139 2.19 2.59 -12.39
N ALA A 140 2.90 2.96 -11.31
CA ALA A 140 3.85 2.07 -10.67
C ALA A 140 3.16 0.84 -10.07
N CYS A 141 1.98 1.01 -9.47
CA CYS A 141 1.17 -0.08 -8.93
C CYS A 141 0.69 -1.04 -10.01
N ASP A 142 0.13 -0.52 -11.10
CA ASP A 142 -0.30 -1.33 -12.25
C ASP A 142 0.89 -2.14 -12.80
N SER A 143 2.04 -1.48 -12.98
CA SER A 143 3.27 -2.15 -13.42
C SER A 143 3.75 -3.25 -12.46
N LEU A 144 3.50 -3.10 -11.15
CA LEU A 144 3.82 -4.13 -10.16
C LEU A 144 2.86 -5.30 -10.25
N LEU A 145 1.57 -5.05 -10.43
CA LEU A 145 0.59 -6.13 -10.58
C LEU A 145 0.81 -6.91 -11.86
N GLU A 146 1.11 -6.23 -12.98
CA GLU A 146 1.48 -6.91 -14.23
C GLU A 146 2.63 -7.92 -14.06
N GLU A 147 3.58 -7.63 -13.16
CA GLU A 147 4.76 -8.46 -12.92
C GLU A 147 4.56 -9.50 -11.80
N TYR A 148 3.81 -9.16 -10.75
CA TYR A 148 3.74 -9.95 -9.50
C TYR A 148 2.35 -10.47 -9.13
N GLU A 149 1.31 -10.27 -9.96
CA GLU A 149 -0.06 -10.75 -9.70
C GLU A 149 -0.11 -12.25 -9.35
N ASP A 150 0.49 -13.11 -10.16
CA ASP A 150 0.51 -14.55 -9.92
C ASP A 150 1.19 -14.92 -8.58
N SER A 151 2.25 -14.20 -8.24
CA SER A 151 2.99 -14.40 -6.98
C SER A 151 2.17 -13.94 -5.78
N LEU A 152 1.46 -12.82 -5.91
CA LEU A 152 0.50 -12.32 -4.93
C LEU A 152 -0.63 -13.31 -4.71
N ILE A 153 -1.31 -13.77 -5.77
CA ILE A 153 -2.37 -14.78 -5.69
C ILE A 153 -1.85 -16.06 -5.00
N ALA A 154 -0.65 -16.51 -5.35
CA ALA A 154 -0.03 -17.68 -4.71
C ALA A 154 0.21 -17.46 -3.20
N MET A 155 0.69 -16.28 -2.80
CA MET A 155 0.83 -15.92 -1.38
C MET A 155 -0.51 -15.94 -0.65
N PHE A 156 -1.56 -15.37 -1.24
CA PHE A 156 -2.91 -15.36 -0.65
C PHE A 156 -3.51 -16.77 -0.52
N ARG A 157 -3.24 -17.66 -1.47
CA ARG A 157 -3.65 -19.08 -1.40
C ARG A 157 -2.91 -19.85 -0.32
N ALA A 158 -1.61 -19.60 -0.16
CA ALA A 158 -0.76 -20.26 0.84
C ALA A 158 -0.94 -19.69 2.25
N ALA A 159 -1.48 -18.47 2.35
CA ALA A 159 -1.71 -17.73 3.58
C ALA A 159 -2.48 -18.53 4.64
N LYS A 160 -1.78 -18.86 5.72
CA LYS A 160 -2.39 -18.92 7.06
C LYS A 160 -2.16 -17.53 7.67
N GLU A 161 -3.13 -17.00 8.41
CA GLU A 161 -3.24 -15.61 8.89
C GLU A 161 -1.92 -14.87 9.17
N ASN A 162 -1.91 -13.54 8.97
CA ASN A 162 -0.77 -12.63 9.18
C ASN A 162 0.43 -12.87 8.24
N ILE A 163 0.27 -12.52 6.95
CA ILE A 163 1.38 -12.45 6.02
C ILE A 163 1.98 -11.05 6.05
N GLU A 164 3.29 -10.95 6.23
CA GLU A 164 4.06 -9.73 5.94
C GLU A 164 4.29 -9.64 4.42
N ILE A 165 3.29 -9.15 3.70
CA ILE A 165 3.32 -8.99 2.23
C ILE A 165 4.40 -7.98 1.86
N GLY A 166 4.55 -6.90 2.64
CA GLY A 166 5.50 -5.84 2.35
C GLY A 166 6.95 -6.33 2.27
N GLU A 167 7.38 -7.17 3.22
CA GLU A 167 8.73 -7.74 3.22
C GLU A 167 8.92 -8.71 2.05
N LYS A 168 8.03 -9.71 1.94
CA LYS A 168 8.15 -10.76 0.92
C LYS A 168 8.06 -10.21 -0.51
N LEU A 169 7.17 -9.26 -0.75
CA LEU A 169 6.98 -8.71 -2.09
C LEU A 169 8.01 -7.63 -2.39
N CYS A 170 8.07 -6.57 -1.57
CA CYS A 170 8.78 -5.34 -1.93
C CYS A 170 10.28 -5.41 -1.66
N VAL A 171 10.70 -6.23 -0.69
CA VAL A 171 12.12 -6.45 -0.38
C VAL A 171 12.63 -7.70 -1.08
N ASP A 172 12.03 -8.87 -0.80
CA ASP A 172 12.61 -10.16 -1.23
C ASP A 172 12.42 -10.43 -2.72
N MET A 173 11.19 -10.34 -3.23
CA MET A 173 10.88 -10.67 -4.62
C MET A 173 11.25 -9.55 -5.58
N ALA A 174 10.77 -8.33 -5.34
CA ALA A 174 10.90 -7.21 -6.27
C ALA A 174 12.21 -6.42 -6.10
N GLY A 175 12.87 -6.49 -4.94
CA GLY A 175 14.12 -5.76 -4.68
C GLY A 175 14.00 -4.23 -4.77
N LEU A 176 12.78 -3.70 -4.61
CA LEU A 176 12.47 -2.28 -4.77
C LEU A 176 12.80 -1.49 -3.52
N CYS A 177 12.62 -2.09 -2.35
CA CYS A 177 12.85 -1.48 -1.05
C CYS A 177 14.01 -2.15 -0.31
N SER A 178 14.71 -1.38 0.52
CA SER A 178 15.60 -1.95 1.52
C SER A 178 14.82 -2.37 2.76
N MET A 179 15.39 -3.28 3.56
CA MET A 179 14.82 -3.64 4.87
C MET A 179 14.66 -2.43 5.79
N GLN A 180 15.55 -1.45 5.68
CA GLN A 180 15.44 -0.21 6.45
C GLN A 180 14.17 0.56 6.06
N GLN A 181 13.93 0.78 4.75
CA GLN A 181 12.74 1.47 4.26
C GLN A 181 11.44 0.76 4.67
N TYR A 182 11.41 -0.58 4.58
CA TYR A 182 10.28 -1.38 5.06
C TYR A 182 10.05 -1.20 6.57
N SER A 183 11.11 -1.30 7.38
CA SER A 183 11.01 -1.19 8.85
C SER A 183 10.57 0.20 9.31
N GLU A 184 11.08 1.26 8.68
CA GLU A 184 10.71 2.65 8.98
C GLU A 184 9.21 2.87 8.71
N GLN A 185 8.73 2.44 7.54
CA GLN A 185 7.31 2.58 7.22
C GLN A 185 6.42 1.76 8.16
N ARG A 186 6.82 0.51 8.48
CA ARG A 186 6.08 -0.35 9.41
C ARG A 186 5.95 0.30 10.79
N SER A 187 7.04 0.85 11.32
CA SER A 187 7.00 1.57 12.61
C SER A 187 6.08 2.79 12.59
N ALA A 188 6.10 3.57 11.49
CA ALA A 188 5.24 4.73 11.35
C ALA A 188 3.74 4.34 11.33
N ILE A 189 3.40 3.23 10.69
CA ILE A 189 2.03 2.71 10.65
C ILE A 189 1.59 2.21 12.03
N GLU A 190 2.47 1.53 12.75
CA GLU A 190 2.19 1.07 14.11
C GLU A 190 1.92 2.25 15.05
N ASP A 191 2.74 3.30 14.97
CA ASP A 191 2.57 4.51 15.78
C ASP A 191 1.26 5.25 15.44
N LEU A 192 0.87 5.27 14.16
CA LEU A 192 -0.43 5.82 13.74
C LEU A 192 -1.63 5.00 14.25
N ASN A 193 -1.52 3.66 14.27
CA ASN A 193 -2.59 2.81 14.80
C ASN A 193 -2.74 3.00 16.31
N LEU A 194 -1.62 3.09 17.04
CA LEU A 194 -1.60 3.40 18.47
C LEU A 194 -2.16 4.80 18.78
N ALA A 195 -1.95 5.76 17.88
CA ALA A 195 -2.56 7.09 18.03
C ALA A 195 -4.09 7.01 17.89
N LYS A 196 -4.59 6.19 16.96
CA LYS A 196 -6.03 6.02 16.71
C LYS A 196 -6.78 5.29 17.82
N ASP A 197 -6.16 4.27 18.43
CA ASP A 197 -6.77 3.50 19.52
C ASP A 197 -6.56 4.13 20.92
N GLY A 198 -5.83 5.25 20.99
CA GLY A 198 -5.50 5.95 22.23
C GLY A 198 -4.38 5.29 23.05
N SER A 199 -3.70 4.28 22.50
CA SER A 199 -2.65 3.51 23.18
C SER A 199 -1.25 4.10 22.99
N LEU A 200 -1.07 5.13 22.16
CA LEU A 200 0.22 5.80 21.96
C LEU A 200 0.77 6.38 23.27
N ALA A 201 -0.09 6.96 24.10
CA ALA A 201 0.25 7.45 25.43
C ALA A 201 0.83 6.34 26.33
N LYS A 202 0.31 5.11 26.19
CA LYS A 202 0.79 3.94 26.94
C LYS A 202 2.15 3.47 26.43
N LYS A 203 2.37 3.37 25.12
CA LYS A 203 3.69 3.02 24.54
C LYS A 203 4.76 4.04 24.94
N LEU A 204 4.43 5.34 24.92
CA LEU A 204 5.32 6.37 25.42
C LEU A 204 5.64 6.15 26.90
N ALA A 205 4.63 5.93 27.74
CA ALA A 205 4.79 5.72 29.18
C ALA A 205 5.65 4.47 29.50
N ASP A 206 5.46 3.38 28.76
CA ASP A 206 6.26 2.15 28.89
C ASP A 206 7.72 2.39 28.48
N GLY A 207 7.97 3.08 27.36
CA GLY A 207 9.32 3.45 26.94
C GLY A 207 10.02 4.45 27.88
N ILE A 208 9.26 5.31 28.56
CA ILE A 208 9.77 6.19 29.62
C ILE A 208 10.09 5.39 30.89
N ALA A 209 9.31 4.35 31.20
CA ALA A 209 9.54 3.49 32.36
C ALA A 209 10.85 2.69 32.25
N ASP A 210 11.29 2.39 31.03
CA ASP A 210 12.55 1.70 30.72
C ASP A 210 13.77 2.64 30.63
N MET A 211 13.59 3.96 30.80
CA MET A 211 14.66 4.96 30.81
C MET A 211 15.23 5.17 32.22
N PRO A 212 16.57 5.14 32.43
CA PRO A 212 17.16 5.41 33.75
C PRO A 212 16.97 6.89 34.16
N ASP A 213 16.48 7.08 35.38
CA ASP A 213 16.06 8.35 36.01
C ASP A 213 16.95 9.56 35.67
N MET A 214 16.43 10.46 34.83
CA MET A 214 16.92 11.84 34.75
C MET A 214 15.82 12.91 34.63
N TYR A 215 14.55 12.52 34.53
CA TYR A 215 13.40 13.44 34.55
C TYR A 215 12.30 12.90 35.46
N SER A 216 11.72 13.75 36.32
CA SER A 216 10.65 13.32 37.23
C SER A 216 9.46 12.80 36.43
N ARG A 217 9.09 11.53 36.62
CA ARG A 217 7.94 10.86 35.98
C ARG A 217 6.66 11.72 35.98
N GLU A 218 6.43 12.46 37.07
CA GLU A 218 5.29 13.36 37.25
C GLU A 218 5.21 14.48 36.19
N ALA A 219 6.36 14.99 35.72
CA ALA A 219 6.41 16.03 34.70
C ALA A 219 6.00 15.49 33.32
N ILE A 220 6.37 14.24 33.02
CA ILE A 220 6.05 13.62 31.74
C ILE A 220 4.59 13.13 31.72
N GLU A 221 4.10 12.55 32.82
CA GLU A 221 2.69 12.16 32.97
C GLU A 221 1.74 13.36 32.83
N LYS A 222 2.17 14.54 33.29
CA LYS A 222 1.40 15.78 33.14
C LYS A 222 1.31 16.23 31.68
N LEU A 223 2.41 16.14 30.92
CA LEU A 223 2.44 16.48 29.50
C LEU A 223 1.59 15.52 28.65
N ILE A 224 1.60 14.21 28.97
CA ILE A 224 0.76 13.21 28.29
C ILE A 224 -0.73 13.53 28.52
N LYS A 225 -1.13 13.83 29.77
CA LYS A 225 -2.52 14.21 30.08
C LYS A 225 -2.98 15.48 29.38
N GLU A 226 -2.07 16.43 29.15
CA GLU A 226 -2.37 17.68 28.46
C GLU A 226 -2.54 17.45 26.94
N TYR A 227 -1.72 16.57 26.34
CA TYR A 227 -1.85 16.16 24.94
C TYR A 227 -3.15 15.38 24.65
N ASP A 228 -3.49 14.40 25.50
CA ASP A 228 -4.73 13.60 25.34
C ASP A 228 -6.01 14.45 25.45
N ALA A 229 -5.96 15.55 26.20
CA ALA A 229 -7.07 16.50 26.33
C ALA A 229 -7.28 17.34 25.06
N GLU A 230 -6.20 17.71 24.36
CA GLU A 230 -6.30 18.43 23.08
C GLU A 230 -6.81 17.53 21.95
N VAL A 231 -6.44 16.24 21.93
CA VAL A 231 -6.86 15.29 20.90
C VAL A 231 -8.35 14.91 21.00
N LYS A 232 -8.91 14.85 22.23
CA LYS A 232 -10.31 14.47 22.46
C LYS A 232 -11.33 15.57 22.16
N THR A 233 -10.91 16.82 21.94
CA THR A 233 -11.81 17.91 21.55
C THR A 233 -11.28 18.62 20.30
N PRO A 234 -11.65 18.15 19.09
CA PRO A 234 -11.29 18.85 17.86
C PRO A 234 -11.97 20.23 17.87
N LYS A 235 -11.21 21.31 17.65
CA LYS A 235 -11.81 22.63 17.37
C LYS A 235 -12.60 22.53 16.06
N PRO A 236 -13.87 22.99 16.01
CA PRO A 236 -14.63 22.98 14.78
C PRO A 236 -13.94 23.84 13.71
N VAL A 237 -13.81 23.29 12.51
CA VAL A 237 -13.29 23.99 11.33
C VAL A 237 -14.38 24.96 10.84
N PRO A 238 -14.07 26.24 10.56
CA PRO A 238 -15.03 27.20 10.03
C PRO A 238 -15.64 26.73 8.69
N GLU A 239 -16.95 26.91 8.53
CA GLU A 239 -17.80 26.39 7.43
C GLU A 239 -17.57 27.03 6.05
N ASP A 240 -16.60 27.93 5.89
CA ASP A 240 -16.54 28.83 4.73
C ASP A 240 -15.72 28.32 3.52
N ASP A 241 -15.11 27.13 3.60
CA ASP A 241 -14.25 26.56 2.52
C ASP A 241 -14.79 25.23 1.94
N VAL A 242 -16.10 24.98 2.02
CA VAL A 242 -16.74 23.82 1.35
C VAL A 242 -17.05 24.16 -0.10
N GLY A 243 -16.02 24.06 -0.95
CA GLY A 243 -16.18 23.97 -2.40
C GLY A 243 -16.98 22.72 -2.78
N GLU A 244 -17.95 22.93 -3.67
CA GLU A 244 -19.03 22.02 -4.06
C GLU A 244 -18.60 20.56 -4.30
N ALA A 245 -19.31 19.65 -3.65
CA ALA A 245 -19.15 18.21 -3.70
C ALA A 245 -19.63 17.64 -5.05
N TRP A 246 -18.77 16.84 -5.71
CA TRP A 246 -19.17 16.01 -6.83
C TRP A 246 -19.64 14.66 -6.31
N GLU A 247 -20.93 14.43 -6.49
CA GLU A 247 -21.65 13.17 -6.31
C GLU A 247 -21.21 12.20 -7.41
N TRP A 248 -20.57 11.07 -7.06
CA TRP A 248 -20.34 9.96 -7.99
C TRP A 248 -21.03 8.70 -7.50
N GLU A 249 -21.96 8.23 -8.34
CA GLU A 249 -22.43 6.86 -8.44
C GLU A 249 -21.24 5.89 -8.62
N TYR A 250 -21.44 4.64 -8.19
CA TYR A 250 -20.54 3.48 -8.15
C TYR A 250 -19.91 3.22 -6.78
N GLY A 251 -20.53 2.28 -6.08
CA GLY A 251 -20.47 2.08 -4.65
C GLY A 251 -19.10 1.69 -4.11
N VAL A 252 -18.70 2.42 -3.07
CA VAL A 252 -17.86 1.91 -1.99
C VAL A 252 -18.55 0.67 -1.42
N PRO A 253 -17.95 -0.54 -1.42
CA PRO A 253 -18.48 -1.61 -0.60
C PRO A 253 -18.34 -1.16 0.87
N PRO A 254 -19.44 -1.10 1.64
CA PRO A 254 -19.36 -0.67 3.02
C PRO A 254 -18.45 -1.63 3.80
N PRO A 255 -17.71 -1.13 4.81
CA PRO A 255 -16.99 -2.01 5.72
C PRO A 255 -17.95 -3.05 6.31
N PRO A 256 -17.51 -4.30 6.54
CA PRO A 256 -18.37 -5.29 7.18
C PRO A 256 -18.72 -4.77 8.57
N THR A 257 -19.97 -4.37 8.74
CA THR A 257 -20.52 -4.04 10.05
C THR A 257 -20.70 -5.35 10.82
N ASP A 258 -19.96 -5.50 11.92
CA ASP A 258 -20.23 -6.51 12.94
C ASP A 258 -21.60 -6.23 13.55
N HIS A 259 -22.64 -6.87 13.01
CA HIS A 259 -23.89 -7.09 13.71
C HIS A 259 -24.37 -8.51 13.45
N ASP A 260 -23.83 -9.42 14.27
CA ASP A 260 -24.63 -10.54 14.78
C ASP A 260 -25.85 -9.93 15.52
N GLU A 261 -27.05 -10.11 14.99
CA GLU A 261 -28.27 -10.24 15.79
C GLU A 261 -29.41 -10.88 14.96
N LEU A 262 -29.63 -12.17 15.25
CA LEU A 262 -30.83 -13.03 15.10
C LEU A 262 -31.39 -13.34 13.70
#